data_AF-A0A0F7VEK4-F1
#
_entry.id   AF-A0A0F7VEK4-F1
#
_cell.length_a   1.000
_cell.length_b   1.000
_cell.length_c   1.000
_cell.angle_alpha   90.00
_cell.angle_beta   90.00
_cell.angle_gamma   90.00
#
_symmetry.space_group_name_H-M   'P 1'
#
loop_
_entity.id
_entity.type
_entity.pdbx_description
1 polymer ?
#
loop_
_entity_poly.entity_id
_entity_poly.type
_entity_poly.pdbx_seq_one_letter_code
_entity_poly.pdbx_strand_id
1 'polypeptide(L)'
;MSMDQDGTEAAISTKAYTDGLVDKLAQKLLMYMIPKLAESNPTRHYREPSTEAERTLQLLWATTLSISPGTISASDSSLKLEGDSISAMQLVSLAGGQGKLCFILADVFRHSRLEELTQVICSIHEKNEVIMPFSLPREGKGEIWELAAKRCGVISE
;
A
#
# COMPACT_ATOMS: atom_id res chain seq x y z
N MET A 1 28.03 -68.49 22.35
CA MET A 1 28.21 -68.40 20.88
C MET A 1 26.81 -68.42 20.30
N SER A 2 26.23 -67.25 20.02
CA SER A 2 26.35 -66.52 18.73
C SER A 2 25.70 -67.37 17.62
N MET A 3 24.73 -66.92 16.84
CA MET A 3 24.36 -65.57 16.41
C MET A 3 22.85 -65.53 16.13
N ASP A 4 22.21 -64.41 16.46
CA ASP A 4 20.89 -64.05 15.97
C ASP A 4 20.93 -63.73 14.47
N GLN A 5 19.89 -64.16 13.77
CA GLN A 5 19.67 -63.97 12.33
C GLN A 5 19.20 -62.55 11.99
N ASP A 6 19.79 -62.03 10.92
CA ASP A 6 19.16 -61.48 9.71
C ASP A 6 17.83 -60.70 9.83
N GLY A 7 17.85 -59.41 9.47
CA GLY A 7 16.64 -58.58 9.48
C GLY A 7 16.83 -57.08 9.26
N THR A 8 17.77 -56.63 8.40
CA THR A 8 17.99 -55.18 8.19
C THR A 8 18.13 -54.69 6.74
N GLU A 9 17.94 -55.51 5.71
CA GLU A 9 18.27 -55.08 4.34
C GLU A 9 17.11 -54.46 3.53
N ALA A 10 15.84 -54.67 3.91
CA ALA A 10 14.68 -54.18 3.13
C ALA A 10 14.20 -52.75 3.48
N ALA A 11 14.69 -52.14 4.57
CA ALA A 11 14.19 -50.84 5.06
C ALA A 11 14.98 -49.62 4.53
N ILE A 12 16.14 -49.83 3.91
CA ILE A 12 17.04 -48.74 3.48
C ILE A 12 16.64 -48.20 2.09
N SER A 13 16.02 -49.03 1.24
CA SER A 13 15.67 -48.68 -0.16
C SER A 13 14.40 -47.82 -0.28
N THR A 14 13.42 -48.00 0.60
CA THR A 14 12.16 -47.22 0.56
C THR A 14 12.33 -45.81 1.13
N LYS A 15 13.21 -45.62 2.12
CA LYS A 15 13.48 -44.31 2.75
C LYS A 15 14.21 -43.34 1.80
N ALA A 16 15.16 -43.85 1.01
CA ALA A 16 15.89 -43.06 0.02
C ALA A 16 15.01 -42.64 -1.18
N TYR A 17 14.04 -43.47 -1.58
CA TYR A 17 13.08 -43.14 -2.64
C TYR A 17 12.06 -42.09 -2.18
N THR A 18 11.59 -42.16 -0.94
CA THR A 18 10.69 -41.15 -0.38
C THR A 18 11.38 -39.81 -0.20
N ASP A 19 12.64 -39.77 0.28
CA ASP A 19 13.42 -38.53 0.43
C ASP A 19 13.61 -37.80 -0.90
N GLY A 20 13.94 -38.52 -1.98
CA GLY A 20 14.07 -37.92 -3.31
C GLY A 20 12.74 -37.42 -3.91
N LEU A 21 11.62 -38.02 -3.50
CA LEU A 21 10.29 -37.61 -3.98
C LEU A 21 9.76 -36.40 -3.19
N VAL A 22 9.93 -36.36 -1.86
CA VAL A 22 9.59 -35.16 -1.07
C VAL A 22 10.52 -34.00 -1.40
N ASP A 23 11.80 -34.22 -1.70
CA ASP A 23 12.69 -33.16 -2.18
C ASP A 23 12.25 -32.63 -3.55
N LYS A 24 11.91 -33.51 -4.51
CA LYS A 24 11.39 -33.06 -5.82
C LYS A 24 10.05 -32.34 -5.70
N LEU A 25 9.17 -32.79 -4.81
CA LEU A 25 7.91 -32.10 -4.55
C LEU A 25 8.14 -30.77 -3.86
N ALA A 26 9.02 -30.69 -2.86
CA ALA A 26 9.38 -29.46 -2.18
C ALA A 26 10.03 -28.47 -3.15
N GLN A 27 10.91 -28.93 -4.05
CA GLN A 27 11.56 -28.11 -5.07
C GLN A 27 10.56 -27.62 -6.14
N LYS A 28 9.58 -28.44 -6.50
CA LYS A 28 8.50 -28.08 -7.43
C LYS A 28 7.46 -27.16 -6.77
N LEU A 29 7.14 -27.37 -5.49
CA LEU A 29 6.31 -26.45 -4.69
C LEU A 29 7.03 -25.11 -4.53
N LEU A 30 8.32 -25.13 -4.23
CA LEU A 30 9.15 -23.95 -4.09
C LEU A 30 9.21 -23.18 -5.42
N MET A 31 9.39 -23.87 -6.56
CA MET A 31 9.33 -23.24 -7.88
C MET A 31 7.94 -22.67 -8.23
N TYR A 32 6.86 -23.24 -7.70
CA TYR A 32 5.50 -22.71 -7.91
C TYR A 32 5.18 -21.55 -6.95
N MET A 33 5.79 -21.52 -5.76
CA MET A 33 5.58 -20.45 -4.77
C MET A 33 6.54 -19.27 -4.93
N ILE A 34 7.74 -19.45 -5.49
CA ILE A 34 8.68 -18.36 -5.83
C ILE A 34 8.05 -17.30 -6.73
N PRO A 35 7.39 -17.61 -7.87
CA PRO A 35 6.76 -16.58 -8.71
C PRO A 35 5.58 -15.90 -8.02
N LYS A 36 4.91 -16.58 -7.07
CA LYS A 36 3.82 -16.00 -6.27
C LYS A 36 4.31 -15.06 -5.15
N LEU A 37 5.58 -15.17 -4.77
CA LEU A 37 6.27 -14.23 -3.87
C LEU A 37 7.05 -13.15 -4.65
N ALA A 38 7.46 -13.44 -5.88
CA ALA A 38 8.15 -12.54 -6.80
C ALA A 38 7.23 -11.55 -7.53
N GLU A 39 5.94 -11.51 -7.20
CA GLU A 39 5.12 -10.30 -7.41
C GLU A 39 5.59 -9.13 -6.52
N SER A 40 6.48 -9.38 -5.55
CA SER A 40 7.31 -8.34 -4.95
C SER A 40 8.68 -8.30 -5.64
N ASN A 41 8.91 -7.21 -6.37
CA ASN A 41 10.11 -6.89 -7.13
C ASN A 41 11.43 -7.32 -6.41
N PRO A 42 12.26 -8.22 -6.97
CA PRO A 42 13.51 -8.70 -6.37
C PRO A 42 14.63 -7.64 -6.29
N THR A 43 14.34 -6.40 -6.70
CA THR A 43 15.20 -5.22 -6.57
C THR A 43 14.53 -4.11 -5.74
N ARG A 44 13.72 -4.47 -4.74
CA ARG A 44 13.13 -3.49 -3.82
C ARG A 44 14.23 -2.88 -2.95
N HIS A 45 14.85 -1.81 -3.46
CA HIS A 45 15.74 -0.97 -2.68
C HIS A 45 14.93 -0.20 -1.64
N TYR A 46 14.99 -0.66 -0.40
CA TYR A 46 14.38 0.06 0.71
C TYR A 46 15.16 1.35 0.98
N ARG A 47 14.55 2.47 0.60
CA ARG A 47 14.91 3.82 1.02
C ARG A 47 14.02 4.23 2.20
N GLU A 48 14.65 4.65 3.28
CA GLU A 48 13.95 5.18 4.45
C GLU A 48 13.45 6.62 4.19
N PRO A 49 12.24 6.99 4.63
CA PRO A 49 11.76 8.37 4.59
C PRO A 49 12.73 9.35 5.26
N SER A 50 13.14 10.35 4.51
CA SER A 50 14.12 11.35 4.91
C SER A 50 13.47 12.66 5.37
N THR A 51 12.35 13.05 4.75
CA THR A 51 11.64 14.30 5.07
C THR A 51 10.48 14.07 6.03
N GLU A 52 10.05 15.12 6.73
CA GLU A 52 8.88 15.05 7.62
C GLU A 52 7.58 14.75 6.84
N ALA A 53 7.45 15.28 5.63
CA ALA A 53 6.33 14.98 4.74
C ALA A 53 6.33 13.49 4.34
N GLU A 54 7.49 12.93 3.99
CA GLU A 54 7.63 11.50 3.67
C GLU A 54 7.25 10.63 4.87
N ARG A 55 7.71 10.96 6.09
CA ARG A 55 7.35 10.21 7.32
C ARG A 55 5.86 10.30 7.64
N THR A 56 5.28 11.49 7.50
CA THR A 56 3.84 11.68 7.73
C THR A 56 3.03 10.86 6.72
N LEU A 57 3.40 10.90 5.45
CA LEU A 57 2.72 10.13 4.40
C LEU A 57 2.88 8.62 4.62
N GLN A 58 4.06 8.17 5.07
CA GLN A 58 4.32 6.76 5.42
C GLN A 58 3.38 6.27 6.53
N LEU A 59 3.18 7.06 7.58
CA LEU A 59 2.26 6.72 8.67
C LEU A 59 0.81 6.65 8.20
N LEU A 60 0.41 7.57 7.32
CA LEU A 60 -0.94 7.57 6.73
C LEU A 60 -1.16 6.31 5.88
N TRP A 61 -0.20 5.95 5.02
CA TRP A 61 -0.25 4.71 4.23
C TRP A 61 -0.28 3.46 5.10
N ALA A 62 0.54 3.41 6.14
CA ALA A 62 0.56 2.29 7.09
C ALA A 62 -0.81 2.10 7.75
N THR A 63 -1.46 3.21 8.11
CA THR A 63 -2.80 3.21 8.71
C THR A 63 -3.86 2.73 7.71
N THR A 64 -3.88 3.29 6.49
CA THR A 64 -4.83 2.90 5.44
C THR A 64 -4.69 1.44 5.04
N LEU A 65 -3.46 0.95 4.88
CA LEU A 65 -3.17 -0.42 4.45
C LEU A 65 -3.13 -1.44 5.60
N SER A 66 -3.27 -0.99 6.85
CA SER A 66 -3.13 -1.81 8.07
C SER A 66 -1.82 -2.63 8.10
N ILE A 67 -0.70 -1.98 7.80
CA ILE A 67 0.65 -2.57 7.83
C ILE A 67 1.60 -1.74 8.71
N SER A 68 2.76 -2.31 9.05
CA SER A 68 3.77 -1.56 9.81
C SER A 68 4.41 -0.47 8.94
N PRO A 69 4.60 0.77 9.44
CA PRO A 69 5.23 1.84 8.67
C PRO A 69 6.66 1.47 8.24
N GLY A 70 7.40 0.72 9.05
CA GLY A 70 8.76 0.29 8.72
C GLY A 70 8.87 -0.69 7.54
N THR A 71 7.74 -1.20 7.02
CA THR A 71 7.76 -2.00 5.79
C THR A 71 7.59 -1.15 4.53
N ILE A 72 7.23 0.14 4.67
CA ILE A 72 6.98 1.07 3.55
C ILE A 72 8.24 1.89 3.29
N SER A 73 8.74 1.83 2.07
CA SER A 73 9.87 2.62 1.58
C SER A 73 9.40 3.94 0.95
N ALA A 74 10.27 4.96 0.96
CA ALA A 74 10.01 6.21 0.26
C ALA A 74 9.84 6.04 -1.27
N SER A 75 10.47 5.03 -1.85
CA SER A 75 10.40 4.71 -3.28
C SER A 75 9.29 3.72 -3.63
N ASP A 76 8.50 3.27 -2.65
CA ASP A 76 7.35 2.41 -2.89
C ASP A 76 6.24 3.16 -3.61
N SER A 77 5.71 2.49 -4.62
CA SER A 77 4.52 2.89 -5.33
C SER A 77 3.25 2.41 -4.63
N SER A 78 2.21 3.21 -4.70
CA SER A 78 0.87 2.94 -4.19
C SER A 78 0.09 1.95 -5.06
N LEU A 79 0.76 1.00 -5.71
CA LEU A 79 0.13 -0.01 -6.60
C LEU A 79 -1.04 -0.74 -5.91
N LYS A 80 -0.99 -0.85 -4.57
CA LYS A 80 -2.07 -1.42 -3.77
C LYS A 80 -3.30 -0.49 -3.64
N LEU A 81 -3.10 0.83 -3.69
CA LEU A 81 -4.17 1.84 -3.80
C LEU A 81 -4.65 2.03 -5.24
N GLU A 82 -3.83 1.74 -6.26
CA GLU A 82 -4.22 1.81 -7.68
C GLU A 82 -5.35 0.83 -8.05
N GLY A 83 -5.58 -0.20 -7.24
CA GLY A 83 -6.71 -1.14 -7.39
C GLY A 83 -7.86 -0.92 -6.40
N ASP A 84 -7.70 -0.03 -5.42
CA ASP A 84 -8.69 0.20 -4.36
C ASP A 84 -8.88 1.71 -4.14
N SER A 85 -9.84 2.26 -4.90
CA SER A 85 -10.22 3.66 -4.82
C SER A 85 -10.77 4.05 -3.44
N ILE A 86 -11.30 3.10 -2.65
CA ILE A 86 -11.77 3.36 -1.29
C ILE A 86 -10.59 3.65 -0.39
N SER A 87 -9.55 2.81 -0.43
CA SER A 87 -8.33 3.04 0.33
C SER A 87 -7.66 4.36 -0.06
N ALA A 88 -7.64 4.70 -1.35
CA ALA A 88 -7.08 5.96 -1.83
C ALA A 88 -7.90 7.18 -1.34
N MET A 89 -9.24 7.09 -1.30
CA MET A 89 -10.11 8.13 -0.72
C MET A 89 -9.94 8.25 0.80
N GLN A 90 -9.79 7.13 1.50
CA GLN A 90 -9.50 7.12 2.93
C GLN A 90 -8.17 7.81 3.23
N LEU A 91 -7.13 7.53 2.43
CA LEU A 91 -5.84 8.19 2.56
C LEU A 91 -5.96 9.72 2.46
N VAL A 92 -6.63 10.22 1.42
CA VAL A 92 -6.87 11.67 1.22
C VAL A 92 -7.62 12.26 2.41
N SER A 93 -8.63 11.54 2.91
CA SER A 93 -9.44 11.99 4.04
C SER A 93 -8.65 12.03 5.36
N LEU A 94 -7.81 11.02 5.61
CA LEU A 94 -6.94 10.95 6.79
C LEU A 94 -5.85 12.03 6.75
N ALA A 95 -5.22 12.24 5.60
CA ALA A 95 -4.27 13.32 5.38
C ALA A 95 -4.91 14.66 5.75
N GLY A 96 -6.15 14.85 5.30
CA GLY A 96 -6.89 16.06 5.55
C GLY A 96 -7.37 16.28 6.97
N GLY A 97 -7.81 15.23 7.66
CA GLY A 97 -8.22 15.32 9.06
C GLY A 97 -7.06 15.64 10.02
N GLN A 98 -5.82 15.27 9.66
CA GLN A 98 -4.64 15.59 10.46
C GLN A 98 -4.08 16.98 10.20
N GLY A 99 -4.47 17.65 9.11
CA GLY A 99 -4.05 19.01 8.78
C GLY A 99 -2.57 19.18 8.45
N LYS A 100 -1.81 18.09 8.25
CA LYS A 100 -0.37 18.13 7.97
C LYS A 100 -0.03 18.12 6.48
N LEU A 101 -0.84 17.40 5.68
CA LEU A 101 -0.67 17.23 4.25
C LEU A 101 -2.00 17.44 3.55
N CYS A 102 -1.99 18.07 2.37
CA CYS A 102 -3.18 18.22 1.53
C CYS A 102 -2.87 17.79 0.10
N PHE A 103 -3.71 16.90 -0.43
CA PHE A 103 -3.68 16.43 -1.81
C PHE A 103 -5.03 15.86 -2.22
N ILE A 104 -5.26 15.74 -3.53
CA ILE A 104 -6.47 15.12 -4.07
C ILE A 104 -6.20 13.70 -4.54
N LEU A 105 -7.27 12.93 -4.72
CA LEU A 105 -7.21 11.56 -5.22
C LEU A 105 -6.47 11.47 -6.58
N ALA A 106 -6.62 12.48 -7.44
CA ALA A 106 -5.91 12.54 -8.70
C ALA A 106 -4.39 12.63 -8.53
N ASP A 107 -3.90 13.26 -7.46
CA ASP A 107 -2.46 13.36 -7.18
C ASP A 107 -1.90 11.99 -6.78
N VAL A 108 -2.65 11.21 -5.99
CA VAL A 108 -2.27 9.84 -5.60
C VAL A 108 -2.09 8.94 -6.83
N PHE A 109 -2.95 9.09 -7.83
CA PHE A 109 -2.85 8.30 -9.07
C PHE A 109 -1.83 8.83 -10.08
N ARG A 110 -1.51 10.13 -10.04
CA ARG A 110 -0.47 10.73 -10.90
C ARG A 110 0.94 10.52 -10.34
N HIS A 111 1.06 10.47 -9.03
CA HIS A 111 2.30 10.37 -8.28
C HIS A 111 2.21 9.19 -7.32
N SER A 112 2.30 8.00 -7.90
CA SER A 112 2.10 6.76 -7.14
C SER A 112 3.21 6.50 -6.13
N ARG A 113 4.41 7.07 -6.29
CA ARG A 113 5.49 6.88 -5.31
C ARG A 113 5.35 7.85 -4.15
N LEU A 114 5.65 7.38 -2.93
CA LEU A 114 5.61 8.18 -1.72
C LEU A 114 6.49 9.44 -1.85
N GLU A 115 7.73 9.29 -2.32
CA GLU A 115 8.65 10.41 -2.53
C GLU A 115 8.15 11.41 -3.58
N GLU A 116 7.60 10.93 -4.70
CA GLU A 116 7.04 11.78 -5.76
C GLU A 116 5.82 12.55 -5.26
N LEU A 117 4.91 11.89 -4.54
CA LEU A 117 3.75 12.54 -3.96
C LEU A 117 4.19 13.64 -2.99
N THR A 118 5.18 13.37 -2.13
CA THR A 118 5.65 14.39 -1.17
C THR A 118 6.32 15.60 -1.80
N GLN A 119 6.80 15.49 -3.04
CA GLN A 119 7.38 16.62 -3.78
C GLN A 119 6.33 17.57 -4.36
N VAL A 120 5.14 17.04 -4.70
CA VAL A 120 4.09 17.83 -5.34
C VAL A 120 3.05 18.38 -4.36
N ILE A 121 2.94 17.77 -3.18
CA ILE A 121 1.94 18.19 -2.18
C ILE A 121 2.44 19.35 -1.34
N CYS A 122 1.56 20.32 -1.10
CA CYS A 122 1.86 21.42 -0.20
C CYS A 122 1.70 20.96 1.25
N SER A 123 2.73 21.15 2.08
CA SER A 123 2.55 21.16 3.53
C SER A 123 1.71 22.37 3.91
N ILE A 124 0.63 22.13 4.63
CA ILE A 124 -0.30 23.19 5.04
C ILE A 124 0.40 24.03 6.12
N HIS A 125 0.91 25.20 5.75
CA HIS A 125 1.29 26.23 6.73
C HIS A 125 0.06 27.11 7.01
N GLU A 126 -0.13 27.42 8.29
CA GLU A 126 -1.33 27.93 9.01
C GLU A 126 -2.16 29.10 8.42
N LYS A 127 -1.99 29.56 7.18
CA LYS A 127 -2.65 30.78 6.67
C LYS A 127 -3.26 30.72 5.28
N ASN A 128 -3.32 29.57 4.63
CA ASN A 128 -4.12 29.42 3.41
C ASN A 128 -5.36 28.61 3.76
N GLU A 129 -6.55 29.10 3.47
CA GLU A 129 -7.79 28.32 3.60
C GLU A 129 -7.73 27.15 2.61
N VAL A 130 -7.15 26.04 3.06
CA VAL A 130 -7.11 24.82 2.29
C VAL A 130 -8.51 24.22 2.33
N ILE A 131 -9.23 24.36 1.22
CA ILE A 131 -10.51 23.68 1.03
C ILE A 131 -10.19 22.19 0.90
N MET A 132 -10.38 21.49 2.00
CA MET A 132 -10.13 20.08 2.10
C MET A 132 -11.07 19.31 1.14
N PRO A 133 -10.59 18.28 0.41
CA PRO A 133 -11.43 17.52 -0.51
C PRO A 133 -12.66 16.95 0.21
N PHE A 134 -13.83 17.01 -0.44
CA PHE A 134 -15.12 16.57 0.12
C PHE A 134 -15.56 17.30 1.40
N SER A 135 -14.88 18.38 1.78
CA SER A 135 -15.28 19.16 2.94
C SER A 135 -16.41 20.08 2.56
N LEU A 136 -17.44 20.05 3.39
CA LEU A 136 -18.56 20.97 3.27
C LEU A 136 -18.05 22.39 3.57
N PRO A 137 -18.33 23.37 2.69
CA PRO A 137 -18.12 24.78 3.00
C PRO A 137 -18.80 25.13 4.33
N ARG A 138 -18.06 25.71 5.28
CA ARG A 138 -18.58 26.00 6.64
C ARG A 138 -19.63 27.10 6.64
N GLU A 139 -19.59 28.00 5.67
CA GLU A 139 -20.50 29.14 5.50
C GLU A 139 -20.77 29.39 4.01
N GLY A 140 -21.89 30.08 3.71
CA GLY A 140 -22.18 30.51 2.35
C GLY A 140 -23.02 29.55 1.49
N LYS A 141 -23.92 28.74 2.09
CA LYS A 141 -24.88 27.94 1.30
C LYS A 141 -25.58 28.78 0.23
N GLY A 142 -26.03 29.99 0.55
CA GLY A 142 -26.73 30.88 -0.39
C GLY A 142 -25.87 31.28 -1.58
N GLU A 143 -24.67 31.81 -1.33
CA GLU A 143 -23.78 32.32 -2.40
C GLU A 143 -23.24 31.19 -3.29
N ILE A 144 -22.87 30.05 -2.70
CA ILE A 144 -22.37 28.89 -3.45
C ILE A 144 -23.50 28.22 -4.23
N TRP A 145 -24.71 28.14 -3.65
CA TRP A 145 -25.90 27.61 -4.31
C TRP A 145 -26.30 28.46 -5.51
N GLU A 146 -26.38 29.78 -5.35
CA GLU A 146 -26.79 30.68 -6.41
C GLU A 146 -25.78 30.71 -7.56
N LEU A 147 -24.48 30.69 -7.25
CA LEU A 147 -23.42 30.56 -8.26
C LEU A 147 -23.52 29.22 -9.02
N ALA A 148 -23.74 28.11 -8.31
CA ALA A 148 -23.89 26.79 -8.91
C ALA A 148 -25.16 26.70 -9.77
N ALA A 149 -26.29 27.20 -9.25
CA ALA A 149 -27.58 27.22 -9.94
C ALA A 149 -27.50 28.00 -11.25
N LYS A 150 -26.90 29.20 -11.21
CA LYS A 150 -26.64 30.03 -12.40
C LYS A 150 -25.76 29.33 -13.43
N ARG A 151 -24.70 28.65 -13.00
CA ARG A 151 -23.75 27.98 -13.90
C ARG A 151 -24.31 26.69 -14.51
N CYS A 152 -25.17 26.00 -13.76
CA CYS A 152 -25.86 24.79 -14.19
C CYS A 152 -27.20 25.06 -14.89
N GLY A 153 -27.66 26.32 -14.92
CA GLY A 153 -28.93 26.71 -15.55
C GLY A 153 -30.17 26.20 -14.82
N VAL A 154 -30.08 25.96 -13.51
CA VAL A 154 -31.20 25.54 -12.66
C VAL A 154 -31.68 26.70 -11.81
N ILE A 155 -32.96 26.67 -11.43
CA ILE A 155 -33.59 27.72 -10.65
C ILE A 155 -33.22 27.51 -9.17
N SER A 156 -32.68 28.54 -8.52
CA SER A 156 -32.45 28.55 -7.08
C SER A 156 -33.72 29.04 -6.37
N GLU A 157 -34.47 28.14 -5.75
CA GLU A 157 -35.50 28.45 -4.73
C GLU A 157 -34.93 28.41 -3.30
#